data_AF-A0AAW6CDX9-F1
#
_entry.id   AF-A0AAW6CDX9-F1
#
_cell.length_a   1.000
_cell.length_b   1.000
_cell.length_c   1.000
_cell.angle_alpha   90.00
_cell.angle_beta   90.00
_cell.angle_gamma   90.00
#
_symmetry.space_group_name_H-M   'P 1'
#
loop_
_entity.id
_entity.type
_entity.pdbx_description
1 polymer ?
#
loop_
_entity_poly.entity_id
_entity_poly.type
_entity_poly.pdbx_seq_one_letter_code
_entity_poly.pdbx_strand_id
1 'polypeptide(L)' 'DWVKRLDAFLQFNEEDILHDKGKVTAAIAKAFAEKEFEKFRVLQDRTYQSDFDRLVAETSDDLTE' A
#
# COMPACT_ATOMS: atom_id res chain seq x y z
N ASP A 1 13.42 28.99 16.77
CA ASP A 1 14.21 27.81 17.17
C ASP A 1 13.46 27.02 18.24
N TRP A 2 12.29 26.49 17.90
CA TRP A 2 11.34 25.91 18.88
C TRP A 2 11.60 24.41 19.11
N VAL A 3 12.05 23.71 18.07
CA VAL A 3 12.41 22.28 18.09
C VAL A 3 13.45 22.02 19.18
N LYS A 4 14.54 22.81 19.20
CA LYS A 4 15.58 22.69 20.24
C LYS A 4 15.09 22.89 21.66
N ARG A 5 14.07 23.73 21.86
CA ARG A 5 13.47 23.95 23.20
C ARG A 5 12.63 22.76 23.63
N LEU A 6 11.90 22.15 22.70
CA LEU A 6 11.14 20.94 22.96
C LEU A 6 12.06 19.74 23.23
N ASP A 7 13.13 19.56 22.44
CA ASP A 7 14.12 18.50 22.65
C ASP A 7 14.79 18.61 24.02
N ALA A 8 15.18 19.83 24.42
CA ALA A 8 15.74 20.07 25.75
C ALA A 8 14.72 19.81 26.89
N PHE A 9 13.43 20.10 26.66
CA PHE A 9 12.37 19.81 27.62
C PHE A 9 12.08 18.31 27.75
N LEU A 10 12.16 17.55 26.65
CA LEU A 10 12.00 16.09 26.66
C LEU A 10 13.19 15.40 27.36
N GLN A 11 14.43 15.81 27.04
CA GLN A 11 15.62 15.34 27.74
C GLN A 11 15.60 15.62 29.24
N PHE A 12 15.10 16.79 29.64
CA PHE A 12 14.97 17.15 31.05
C PHE A 12 13.98 16.26 31.81
N ASN A 13 12.97 15.71 31.14
CA ASN A 13 11.98 14.80 31.73
C ASN A 13 12.36 13.32 31.58
N GLU A 14 13.61 13.01 31.17
CA GLU A 14 14.08 11.64 30.89
C GLU A 14 13.22 10.89 29.85
N GLU A 15 12.45 11.61 29.03
CA GLU A 15 11.61 11.05 27.98
C GLU A 15 12.43 10.90 26.69
N ASP A 16 12.37 9.72 26.08
CA ASP A 16 13.09 9.44 24.84
C ASP A 16 12.59 10.36 23.71
N ILE A 17 13.51 11.11 23.12
CA ILE A 17 13.23 11.85 21.90
C ILE A 17 13.08 10.83 20.77
N LEU A 18 11.90 10.76 20.17
CA LEU A 18 11.66 9.85 19.04
C LEU A 18 12.18 10.49 17.74
N HIS A 19 13.43 10.19 17.38
CA HIS A 19 14.16 10.80 16.26
C HIS A 19 13.60 10.42 14.89
N ASP A 20 12.99 9.23 14.78
CA ASP A 20 12.57 8.64 13.51
C ASP A 20 11.05 8.39 13.43
N LYS A 21 10.22 9.29 14.00
CA LYS A 21 8.77 9.27 13.78
C LYS A 21 8.46 9.36 12.27
N GLY A 22 8.24 8.21 11.64
CA GLY A 22 7.70 8.11 10.28
C GLY A 22 8.71 7.99 9.15
N LYS A 23 10.01 7.78 9.40
CA LYS A 23 10.97 7.44 8.32
C LYS A 23 10.89 5.95 8.01
N VAL A 24 9.86 5.55 7.25
CA VAL A 24 9.93 4.29 6.53
C VAL A 24 11.02 4.44 5.46
N THR A 25 12.09 3.65 5.57
CA THR A 25 13.14 3.68 4.55
C THR A 25 12.57 3.22 3.21
N ALA A 26 13.08 3.74 2.09
CA ALA A 26 12.60 3.35 0.76
C ALA A 26 12.64 1.82 0.55
N ALA A 27 13.61 1.14 1.15
CA ALA A 27 13.71 -0.32 1.13
C ALA A 27 12.54 -1.00 1.87
N ILE A 28 12.16 -0.51 3.05
CA ILE A 28 11.03 -1.05 3.82
C ILE A 28 9.71 -0.77 3.10
N ALA A 29 9.53 0.44 2.54
CA ALA A 29 8.35 0.79 1.77
C ALA A 29 8.20 -0.10 0.52
N LYS A 30 9.32 -0.35 -0.19
CA LYS A 30 9.34 -1.24 -1.36
C LYS A 30 9.00 -2.68 -0.99
N ALA A 31 9.64 -3.23 0.04
CA ALA A 31 9.37 -4.59 0.50
C ALA A 31 7.91 -4.76 0.97
N PHE A 32 7.36 -3.74 1.63
CA PHE A 32 5.95 -3.74 2.03
C PHE A 32 5.01 -3.70 0.83
N ALA A 33 5.28 -2.85 -0.16
CA ALA A 33 4.49 -2.76 -1.38
C ALA A 33 4.51 -4.07 -2.19
N GLU A 34 5.69 -4.69 -2.34
CA GLU A 34 5.84 -5.99 -3.03
C GLU A 34 5.04 -7.09 -2.32
N LYS A 35 5.13 -7.15 -0.99
CA LYS A 35 4.40 -8.13 -0.17
C LYS A 35 2.89 -7.98 -0.28
N GLU A 36 2.36 -6.75 -0.24
CA GLU A 36 0.93 -6.54 -0.40
C GLU A 36 0.48 -6.80 -1.84
N PHE A 37 1.27 -6.39 -2.84
CA PHE A 37 0.97 -6.65 -4.25
C PHE A 37 0.79 -8.14 -4.55
N GLU A 38 1.67 -9.01 -4.03
CA GLU A 38 1.55 -10.46 -4.24
C GLU A 38 0.22 -11.04 -3.73
N LYS A 39 -0.29 -10.54 -2.60
CA LYS A 39 -1.57 -10.99 -2.04
C LYS A 39 -2.74 -10.60 -2.94
N PHE A 40 -2.75 -9.36 -3.43
CA PHE A 40 -3.85 -8.84 -4.23
C PHE A 40 -3.79 -9.31 -5.69
N ARG A 41 -2.60 -9.61 -6.24
CA ARG A 41 -2.45 -10.18 -7.58
C ARG A 41 -3.20 -11.49 -7.74
N VAL A 42 -3.06 -12.41 -6.77
CA VAL A 42 -3.73 -13.71 -6.83
C VAL A 42 -5.26 -13.58 -6.82
N LEU A 43 -5.78 -12.60 -6.07
CA LEU A 43 -7.22 -12.30 -6.07
C LEU A 43 -7.66 -11.70 -7.41
N GLN A 44 -6.88 -10.75 -7.94
CA GLN A 44 -7.14 -10.11 -9.21
C GLN A 44 -7.15 -11.11 -10.38
N ASP A 45 -6.16 -12.00 -10.44
CA ASP A 45 -6.04 -13.02 -11.49
C ASP A 45 -7.27 -13.95 -11.52
N ARG A 46 -7.87 -14.25 -10.35
CA ARG A 46 -9.04 -15.13 -10.26
C ARG A 46 -10.32 -14.47 -10.75
N THR A 47 -10.41 -13.15 -10.66
CA THR A 47 -11.57 -12.37 -11.10
C THR A 47 -11.29 -11.61 -12.40
N TYR A 48 -10.14 -11.86 -13.02
CA TYR A 48 -9.76 -11.18 -14.24
C TYR A 48 -10.65 -11.67 -15.37
N GLN A 49 -11.47 -10.76 -15.90
CA GLN A 49 -12.21 -10.96 -17.13
C GLN A 49 -11.57 -10.04 -18.17
N SER A 50 -11.00 -10.63 -19.21
CA SER A 50 -10.46 -9.87 -20.33
C SER A 50 -11.59 -9.15 -21.06
N ASP A 51 -11.29 -8.02 -21.70
CA ASP A 51 -12.25 -7.37 -22.60
C ASP A 51 -12.68 -8.30 -23.75
N PHE A 52 -11.82 -9.27 -24.11
CA PHE A 52 -12.18 -10.34 -25.04
C PHE A 52 -13.21 -11.31 -24.43
N ASP A 53 -13.03 -11.72 -23.18
CA ASP A 53 -13.99 -12.60 -22.48
C ASP A 53 -15.34 -11.91 -22.31
N ARG A 54 -15.33 -10.59 -22.10
CA ARG A 54 -16.55 -9.77 -22.06
C ARG A 54 -17.25 -9.72 -23.42
N LEU A 55 -16.50 -9.49 -24.50
CA LEU A 55 -17.04 -9.45 -25.87
C LEU A 55 -17.63 -10.81 -26.29
N VAL A 56 -16.97 -11.92 -25.94
CA VAL A 56 -17.48 -13.27 -26.21
C VAL A 56 -18.76 -13.55 -25.41
N ALA A 57 -18.84 -13.10 -24.16
CA ALA A 57 -20.07 -13.22 -23.36
C ALA A 57 -21.23 -12.42 -23.96
N GLU A 58 -21.00 -11.15 -24.33
CA GLU A 58 -22.00 -10.28 -24.97
C GLU A 58 -22.51 -10.87 -26.29
N THR A 59 -21.61 -11.32 -27.16
CA THR A 59 -22.00 -11.96 -28.44
C THR A 59 -22.70 -13.31 -28.27
N SER A 60 -22.46 -14.02 -27.16
CA SER A 60 -23.15 -15.28 -26.87
C SER A 60 -24.56 -15.06 -26.33
N ASP A 61 -24.78 -14.04 -25.49
CA ASP A 61 -26.12 -13.65 -25.02
C ASP A 61 -27.00 -13.18 -26.19
N ASP A 62 -26.46 -12.37 -27.11
CA ASP A 62 -27.14 -11.90 -28.33
C ASP A 62 -27.54 -13.03 -29.30
N LEU A 63 -26.91 -14.21 -29.22
CA LEU A 63 -27.25 -15.39 -30.03
C LEU A 63 -28.32 -16.28 -29.38
N THR A 64 -28.70 -15.99 -28.13
CA THR A 64 -29.67 -16.78 -27.35
C THR A 64 -31.02 -16.10 -27.13
N GLU A 65 -31.18 -14.83 -27.52
CA GLU A 65 -32.48 -14.15 -27.71
C GLU A 65 -33.00 -14.29 -29.16
#